data_AF-A0A7S0D1F7-F1
#
_entry.id   AF-A0A7S0D1F7-F1
#
_cell.length_a   1.000
_cell.length_b   1.000
_cell.length_c   1.000
_cell.angle_alpha   90.00
_cell.angle_beta   90.00
_cell.angle_gamma   90.00
#
_symmetry.space_group_name_H-M   'P 1'
#
loop_
_entity.id
_entity.type
_entity.pdbx_description
1 polymer ?
#
loop_
_entity_poly.entity_id
_entity_poly.type
_entity_poly.pdbx_seq_one_letter_code
_entity_poly.pdbx_strand_id
1 'polypeptide(L)'
;GVLNACKSLREVRLNRNNICTLPPRAFEGLSNLKVLILVSNKLRTLAKDVFHGLESLEILELWKNKLQNLPVGLFETLKSLKELHLGSNQLKKLEKGTFHVLRSLEVLYLYHNKLQFLPAGIFQTLKSLKSLDL
;
A
#
# COMPACT_ATOMS: atom_id res chain seq x y z
N GLY A 1 -18.09 -3.00 1.65
CA GLY A 1 -17.91 -2.12 0.48
C GLY A 1 -18.61 -2.65 -0.78
N VAL A 2 -18.49 -1.94 -1.92
CA VAL A 2 -19.14 -2.31 -3.20
C VAL A 2 -18.75 -3.70 -3.74
N LEU A 3 -17.64 -4.27 -3.25
CA LEU A 3 -17.13 -5.58 -3.66
C LEU A 3 -17.40 -6.72 -2.66
N ASN A 4 -18.22 -6.48 -1.62
CA ASN A 4 -18.41 -7.44 -0.52
C ASN A 4 -19.02 -8.80 -0.97
N ALA A 5 -19.71 -8.84 -2.11
CA ALA A 5 -20.24 -10.07 -2.69
C ALA A 5 -19.18 -10.93 -3.39
N CYS A 6 -18.01 -10.37 -3.72
CA CYS A 6 -17.02 -11.00 -4.58
C CYS A 6 -15.88 -11.67 -3.80
N LYS A 7 -16.23 -12.49 -2.79
CA LYS A 7 -15.28 -13.06 -1.80
C LYS A 7 -14.23 -14.01 -2.39
N SER A 8 -14.45 -14.51 -3.61
CA SER A 8 -13.51 -15.40 -4.30
C SER A 8 -12.40 -14.67 -5.06
N LEU A 9 -12.52 -13.34 -5.26
CA LEU A 9 -11.56 -12.57 -6.05
C LEU A 9 -10.14 -12.73 -5.48
N ARG A 10 -9.20 -13.00 -6.38
CA ARG A 10 -7.76 -13.05 -6.12
C ARG A 10 -7.04 -11.79 -6.59
N GLU A 11 -7.63 -11.07 -7.52
CA GLU A 11 -7.00 -9.93 -8.17
C GLU A 11 -8.01 -8.85 -8.50
N VAL A 12 -7.64 -7.59 -8.21
CA VAL A 12 -8.39 -6.39 -8.57
C VAL A 12 -7.46 -5.43 -9.28
N ARG A 13 -7.76 -5.12 -10.55
CA ARG A 13 -7.04 -4.16 -11.37
C ARG A 13 -7.90 -2.93 -11.62
N LEU A 14 -7.47 -1.79 -11.11
CA LEU A 14 -8.11 -0.47 -11.24
C LEU A 14 -7.12 0.58 -11.77
N ASN A 15 -6.04 0.14 -12.43
CA ASN A 15 -5.00 1.01 -12.97
C ASN A 15 -5.48 1.89 -14.11
N ARG A 16 -4.84 3.06 -14.28
CA ARG A 16 -5.11 4.05 -15.34
C ARG A 16 -6.55 4.56 -15.37
N ASN A 17 -7.14 4.74 -14.19
CA ASN A 17 -8.43 5.38 -14.03
C ASN A 17 -8.28 6.81 -13.48
N ASN A 18 -9.39 7.50 -13.30
CA ASN A 18 -9.44 8.84 -12.71
C ASN A 18 -9.79 8.80 -11.21
N ILE A 19 -9.45 7.72 -10.49
CA ILE A 19 -9.83 7.56 -9.08
C ILE A 19 -9.06 8.59 -8.24
N CYS A 20 -9.79 9.50 -7.62
CA CYS A 20 -9.23 10.55 -6.76
C CYS A 20 -9.25 10.15 -5.27
N THR A 21 -10.21 9.31 -4.88
CA THR A 21 -10.47 8.91 -3.50
C THR A 21 -10.94 7.46 -3.45
N LEU A 22 -10.63 6.78 -2.35
CA LEU A 22 -11.21 5.49 -1.98
C LEU A 22 -11.92 5.67 -0.64
N PRO A 23 -13.16 5.17 -0.48
CA PRO A 23 -13.82 5.22 0.82
C PRO A 23 -13.07 4.37 1.84
N PRO A 24 -13.22 4.65 3.15
CA PRO A 24 -12.84 3.71 4.21
C PRO A 24 -13.35 2.31 3.89
N ARG A 25 -12.53 1.29 4.16
CA ARG A 25 -12.91 -0.12 3.95
C ARG A 25 -13.40 -0.44 2.53
N ALA A 26 -12.86 0.25 1.52
CA ALA A 26 -13.27 0.09 0.11
C ALA A 26 -13.26 -1.38 -0.36
N PHE A 27 -12.32 -2.19 0.16
CA PHE A 27 -12.09 -3.58 -0.23
C PHE A 27 -12.52 -4.60 0.84
N GLU A 28 -13.32 -4.18 1.82
CA GLU A 28 -13.81 -5.08 2.88
C GLU A 28 -14.58 -6.26 2.32
N GLY A 29 -14.30 -7.45 2.86
CA GLY A 29 -14.85 -8.73 2.43
C GLY A 29 -13.98 -9.49 1.41
N LEU A 30 -12.93 -8.86 0.86
CA LEU A 30 -12.01 -9.49 -0.09
C LEU A 30 -10.83 -10.19 0.61
N SER A 31 -11.12 -11.03 1.61
CA SER A 31 -10.10 -11.69 2.43
C SER A 31 -9.16 -12.62 1.67
N ASN A 32 -9.55 -13.06 0.48
CA ASN A 32 -8.73 -13.90 -0.40
C ASN A 32 -7.93 -13.12 -1.44
N LEU A 33 -8.05 -11.80 -1.49
CA LEU A 33 -7.37 -10.99 -2.49
C LEU A 33 -5.85 -11.10 -2.33
N LYS A 34 -5.15 -11.33 -3.44
CA LYS A 34 -3.69 -11.46 -3.51
C LYS A 34 -3.04 -10.26 -4.17
N VAL A 35 -3.70 -9.67 -5.16
CA VAL A 35 -3.15 -8.57 -5.97
C VAL A 35 -4.14 -7.41 -6.04
N LEU A 36 -3.68 -6.22 -5.68
CA LEU A 36 -4.42 -4.97 -5.82
C LEU A 36 -3.60 -3.93 -6.59
N ILE A 37 -4.08 -3.56 -7.78
CA ILE A 37 -3.39 -2.64 -8.68
C ILE A 37 -4.18 -1.35 -8.82
N LEU A 38 -3.64 -0.25 -8.32
CA LEU A 38 -4.22 1.11 -8.33
C LEU A 38 -3.32 2.13 -9.05
N VAL A 39 -2.43 1.63 -9.90
CA VAL A 39 -1.40 2.39 -10.62
C VAL A 39 -1.97 3.48 -11.50
N SER A 40 -1.28 4.62 -11.62
CA SER A 40 -1.66 5.70 -12.53
C SER A 40 -3.09 6.20 -12.31
N ASN A 41 -3.43 6.48 -11.06
CA ASN A 41 -4.68 7.15 -10.66
C ASN A 41 -4.37 8.57 -10.14
N LYS A 42 -5.33 9.20 -9.47
CA LYS A 42 -5.24 10.57 -8.93
C LYS A 42 -5.34 10.59 -7.41
N LEU A 43 -5.04 9.47 -6.73
CA LEU A 43 -5.15 9.35 -5.27
C LEU A 43 -4.21 10.34 -4.58
N ARG A 44 -4.77 11.22 -3.75
CA ARG A 44 -4.01 12.21 -2.97
C ARG A 44 -3.82 11.80 -1.51
N THR A 45 -4.81 11.08 -0.98
CA THR A 45 -4.89 10.62 0.40
C THR A 45 -5.51 9.23 0.42
N LEU A 46 -5.23 8.48 1.48
CA LEU A 46 -5.85 7.20 1.78
C LEU A 46 -6.40 7.26 3.20
N ALA A 47 -7.58 6.67 3.42
CA ALA A 47 -8.06 6.43 4.77
C ALA A 47 -7.18 5.36 5.45
N LYS A 48 -6.97 5.46 6.77
CA LYS A 48 -6.16 4.50 7.55
C LYS A 48 -6.62 3.05 7.34
N ASP A 49 -7.91 2.83 7.19
CA ASP A 49 -8.56 1.52 7.09
C ASP A 49 -9.01 1.16 5.67
N VAL A 50 -8.50 1.85 4.64
CA VAL A 50 -8.86 1.58 3.24
C VAL A 50 -8.57 0.13 2.82
N PHE A 51 -7.51 -0.48 3.37
CA PHE A 51 -7.07 -1.85 3.09
C PHE A 51 -7.52 -2.87 4.16
N HIS A 52 -8.46 -2.47 5.02
CA HIS A 52 -8.99 -3.36 6.05
C HIS A 52 -9.58 -4.65 5.44
N GLY A 53 -9.26 -5.80 6.03
CA GLY A 53 -9.72 -7.11 5.59
C GLY A 53 -8.88 -7.77 4.48
N LEU A 54 -7.83 -7.13 4.00
CA LEU A 54 -6.94 -7.67 2.95
C LEU A 54 -5.76 -8.47 3.53
N GLU A 55 -6.05 -9.39 4.44
CA GLU A 55 -5.01 -10.15 5.19
C GLU A 55 -4.15 -11.04 4.30
N SER A 56 -4.74 -11.55 3.20
CA SER A 56 -4.04 -12.42 2.24
C SER A 56 -3.25 -11.67 1.17
N LEU A 57 -3.29 -10.32 1.15
CA LEU A 57 -2.73 -9.52 0.07
C LEU A 57 -1.22 -9.69 -0.01
N GLU A 58 -0.71 -9.97 -1.21
CA GLU A 58 0.71 -10.20 -1.47
C GLU A 58 1.33 -9.04 -2.27
N ILE A 59 0.58 -8.43 -3.19
CA ILE A 59 1.07 -7.35 -4.05
C ILE A 59 0.12 -6.15 -3.96
N LEU A 60 0.68 -5.00 -3.60
CA LEU A 60 -0.01 -3.71 -3.60
C LEU A 60 0.73 -2.69 -4.45
N GLU A 61 0.11 -2.29 -5.56
CA GLU A 61 0.66 -1.28 -6.46
C GLU A 61 -0.10 0.04 -6.39
N LEU A 62 0.57 1.07 -5.88
CA LEU A 62 0.06 2.45 -5.73
C LEU A 62 0.92 3.48 -6.46
N TRP A 63 1.89 3.03 -7.27
CA TRP A 63 2.82 3.91 -7.96
C TRP A 63 2.13 4.78 -9.03
N LYS A 64 2.75 5.92 -9.37
CA LYS A 64 2.17 6.96 -10.25
C LYS A 64 0.81 7.50 -9.75
N ASN A 65 0.73 7.80 -8.46
CA ASN A 65 -0.40 8.53 -7.86
C ASN A 65 0.08 9.92 -7.37
N LYS A 66 -0.70 10.58 -6.50
CA LYS A 66 -0.40 11.90 -5.94
C LYS A 66 -0.37 11.86 -4.41
N LEU A 67 -0.04 10.70 -3.82
CA LEU A 67 -0.03 10.52 -2.37
C LEU A 67 1.03 11.41 -1.74
N GLN A 68 0.65 12.21 -0.75
CA GLN A 68 1.56 13.15 -0.08
C GLN A 68 2.03 12.64 1.29
N ASN A 69 1.20 11.83 1.94
CA ASN A 69 1.46 11.23 3.25
C ASN A 69 0.79 9.85 3.30
N LEU A 70 1.27 8.98 4.19
CA LEU A 70 0.64 7.71 4.54
C LEU A 70 0.16 7.80 6.00
N PRO A 71 -1.12 7.50 6.30
CA PRO A 71 -1.59 7.44 7.68
C PRO A 71 -0.84 6.37 8.49
N VAL A 72 -0.65 6.64 9.78
CA VAL A 72 -0.11 5.64 10.71
C VAL A 72 -1.08 4.45 10.79
N GLY A 73 -0.53 3.25 10.61
CA GLY A 73 -1.31 2.00 10.59
C GLY A 73 -2.06 1.75 9.28
N LEU A 74 -1.73 2.46 8.17
CA LEU A 74 -2.33 2.20 6.86
C LEU A 74 -2.21 0.73 6.41
N PHE A 75 -1.11 0.07 6.80
CA PHE A 75 -0.78 -1.29 6.38
C PHE A 75 -1.00 -2.34 7.48
N GLU A 76 -1.66 -1.99 8.58
CA GLU A 76 -1.74 -2.81 9.81
C GLU A 76 -2.23 -4.25 9.57
N THR A 77 -3.11 -4.43 8.58
CA THR A 77 -3.71 -5.73 8.23
C THR A 77 -2.92 -6.51 7.18
N LEU A 78 -1.93 -5.91 6.52
CA LEU A 78 -1.26 -6.48 5.33
C LEU A 78 -0.06 -7.37 5.70
N LYS A 79 -0.26 -8.32 6.61
CA LYS A 79 0.83 -9.15 7.16
C LYS A 79 1.46 -10.10 6.13
N SER A 80 0.73 -10.47 5.08
CA SER A 80 1.22 -11.33 3.99
C SER A 80 1.84 -10.56 2.82
N LEU A 81 1.94 -9.23 2.90
CA LEU A 81 2.41 -8.42 1.78
C LEU A 81 3.89 -8.70 1.48
N LYS A 82 4.18 -9.01 0.22
CA LYS A 82 5.52 -9.29 -0.32
C LYS A 82 6.03 -8.12 -1.15
N GLU A 83 5.15 -7.42 -1.86
CA GLU A 83 5.53 -6.31 -2.71
C GLU A 83 4.69 -5.06 -2.45
N LEU A 84 5.38 -3.94 -2.22
CA LEU A 84 4.76 -2.64 -2.03
C LEU A 84 5.41 -1.61 -2.97
N HIS A 85 4.62 -1.14 -3.94
CA HIS A 85 5.06 -0.17 -4.93
C HIS A 85 4.43 1.19 -4.66
N LEU A 86 5.21 2.11 -4.11
CA LEU A 86 4.81 3.49 -3.77
C LEU A 86 5.57 4.55 -4.60
N GLY A 87 6.40 4.13 -5.56
CA GLY A 87 7.19 5.03 -6.38
C GLY A 87 6.37 6.03 -7.20
N SER A 88 7.00 7.12 -7.64
CA SER A 88 6.34 8.19 -8.41
C SER A 88 5.08 8.73 -7.73
N ASN A 89 5.18 9.02 -6.42
CA ASN A 89 4.18 9.73 -5.63
C ASN A 89 4.78 11.07 -5.15
N GLN A 90 4.20 11.69 -4.13
CA GLN A 90 4.64 12.98 -3.59
C GLN A 90 4.91 12.89 -2.09
N LEU A 91 5.28 11.71 -1.59
CA LEU A 91 5.51 11.46 -0.17
C LEU A 91 6.68 12.32 0.32
N LYS A 92 6.42 13.15 1.34
CA LYS A 92 7.42 14.07 1.90
C LYS A 92 8.16 13.48 3.10
N LYS A 93 7.48 12.63 3.86
CA LYS A 93 7.99 11.96 5.05
C LYS A 93 7.36 10.60 5.21
N LEU A 94 8.03 9.74 5.96
CA LEU A 94 7.50 8.48 6.47
C LEU A 94 7.58 8.53 8.00
N GLU A 95 6.52 8.11 8.67
CA GLU A 95 6.51 8.04 10.14
C GLU A 95 7.22 6.78 10.61
N LYS A 96 7.88 6.85 11.77
CA LYS A 96 8.51 5.66 12.38
C LYS A 96 7.46 4.56 12.53
N GLY A 97 7.81 3.35 12.08
CA GLY A 97 6.91 2.20 12.14
C GLY A 97 5.87 2.14 11.00
N THR A 98 5.95 2.99 9.97
CA THR A 98 5.07 2.89 8.79
C THR A 98 4.99 1.46 8.24
N PHE A 99 6.11 0.72 8.24
CA PHE A 99 6.20 -0.64 7.70
C PHE A 99 6.36 -1.73 8.77
N HIS A 100 6.08 -1.44 10.06
CA HIS A 100 6.48 -2.32 11.17
C HIS A 100 5.86 -3.73 11.14
N VAL A 101 4.67 -3.87 10.56
CA VAL A 101 3.95 -5.14 10.42
C VAL A 101 4.34 -5.94 9.17
N LEU A 102 5.01 -5.33 8.19
CA LEU A 102 5.29 -5.90 6.88
C LEU A 102 6.50 -6.85 6.91
N ARG A 103 6.50 -7.82 7.82
CA ARG A 103 7.65 -8.71 8.07
C ARG A 103 7.99 -9.61 6.89
N SER A 104 7.00 -9.93 6.05
CA SER A 104 7.12 -10.74 4.83
C SER A 104 7.47 -9.91 3.58
N LEU A 105 7.67 -8.59 3.71
CA LEU A 105 7.94 -7.74 2.56
C LEU A 105 9.31 -8.06 1.95
N GLU A 106 9.32 -8.31 0.66
CA GLU A 106 10.51 -8.64 -0.13
C GLU A 106 10.92 -7.48 -1.03
N VAL A 107 9.96 -6.70 -1.53
CA VAL A 107 10.19 -5.58 -2.44
C VAL A 107 9.49 -4.33 -1.92
N LEU A 108 10.26 -3.25 -1.77
CA LEU A 108 9.75 -1.93 -1.43
C LEU A 108 10.29 -0.88 -2.38
N TYR A 109 9.42 -0.26 -3.17
CA TYR A 109 9.79 0.81 -4.09
C TYR A 109 9.18 2.14 -3.67
N LEU A 110 10.06 3.10 -3.37
CA LEU A 110 9.77 4.46 -2.95
C LEU A 110 10.37 5.52 -3.91
N TYR A 111 11.09 5.10 -4.96
CA TYR A 111 11.71 5.98 -5.97
C TYR A 111 10.78 7.08 -6.47
N HIS A 112 11.36 8.23 -6.83
CA HIS A 112 10.62 9.39 -7.34
C HIS A 112 9.50 9.87 -6.38
N ASN A 113 9.79 9.90 -5.08
CA ASN A 113 9.00 10.65 -4.10
C ASN A 113 9.70 11.97 -3.73
N LYS A 114 9.25 12.63 -2.65
CA LYS A 114 9.82 13.89 -2.14
C LYS A 114 10.41 13.71 -0.74
N LEU A 115 10.88 12.50 -0.43
CA LEU A 115 11.42 12.14 0.88
C LEU A 115 12.75 12.87 1.08
N GLN A 116 12.84 13.68 2.14
CA GLN A 116 14.08 14.40 2.48
C GLN A 116 14.95 13.63 3.48
N PHE A 117 14.30 12.88 4.38
CA PHE A 117 14.93 12.10 5.42
C PHE A 117 14.10 10.85 5.72
N LEU A 118 14.79 9.81 6.19
CA LEU A 118 14.18 8.55 6.63
C LEU A 118 14.40 8.41 8.14
N PRO A 119 13.35 8.12 8.93
CA PRO A 119 13.52 7.86 10.36
C PRO A 119 14.49 6.69 10.59
N ALA A 120 15.32 6.81 11.63
CA ALA A 120 16.20 5.72 12.03
C ALA A 120 15.38 4.44 12.30
N GLY A 121 15.82 3.33 11.73
CA GLY A 121 15.17 2.03 11.87
C GLY A 121 13.83 1.89 11.12
N ILE A 122 13.49 2.77 10.17
CA ILE A 122 12.23 2.68 9.41
C ILE A 122 12.04 1.32 8.71
N PHE A 123 13.13 0.65 8.34
CA PHE A 123 13.14 -0.67 7.70
C PHE A 123 13.53 -1.82 8.65
N GLN A 124 13.75 -1.57 9.94
CA GLN A 124 14.37 -2.54 10.87
C GLN A 124 13.57 -3.86 11.02
N THR A 125 12.26 -3.80 10.77
CA THR A 125 11.33 -4.93 10.88
C THR A 125 11.19 -5.73 9.58
N LEU A 126 11.69 -5.22 8.46
CA LEU A 126 11.55 -5.83 7.13
C LEU A 126 12.61 -6.93 6.94
N LYS A 127 12.45 -8.01 7.70
CA LYS A 127 13.45 -9.09 7.77
C LYS A 127 13.60 -9.88 6.46
N SER A 128 12.59 -9.86 5.61
CA SER A 128 12.58 -10.55 4.31
C SER A 128 12.94 -9.66 3.12
N LEU A 129 13.31 -8.39 3.35
CA LEU A 129 13.53 -7.41 2.28
C LEU A 129 14.73 -7.81 1.41
N LYS A 130 14.48 -7.94 0.11
CA LYS A 130 15.48 -8.31 -0.91
C LYS A 130 15.80 -7.13 -1.83
N SER A 131 14.82 -6.26 -2.07
CA SER A 131 14.95 -5.12 -2.97
C SER A 131 14.35 -3.85 -2.34
N LEU A 132 15.13 -2.78 -2.37
CA LEU A 132 14.75 -1.45 -1.90
C LEU A 132 15.22 -0.42 -2.91
N ASP A 133 14.28 0.43 -3.35
CA ASP A 133 14.56 1.56 -4.24
C ASP A 133 13.92 2.82 -3.64
N LEU A 134 14.65 3.94 -3.55
CA LEU A 134 14.31 5.12 -2.73
C LEU A 134 14.10 6.40 -3.56
#